data_AF-A0A915MP51-F1
#
_entry.id   AF-A0A915MP51-F1
#
_cell.length_a   1.000
_cell.length_b   1.000
_cell.length_c   1.000
_cell.angle_alpha   90.00
_cell.angle_beta   90.00
_cell.angle_gamma   90.00
#
_symmetry.space_group_name_H-M   'P 1'
#
loop_
_entity.id
_entity.type
_entity.pdbx_description
1 polymer ?
#
loop_
_entity_poly.entity_id
_entity_poly.type
_entity_poly.pdbx_seq_one_letter_code
_entity_poly.pdbx_strand_id
1 'polypeptide(L)'
;MSPPAIQGQPKIRHDEQTNSVFLEVSVLGAEATKTKWYLEEKEIASGTGAYRMSTQEQEGGKKLIICEIKNYDKSMQGTYKAV
;
A
#
# COMPACT_ATOMS: atom_id res chain seq x y z
N MET A 1 6.72 19.91 12.89
CA MET A 1 6.34 18.79 12.01
C MET A 1 5.91 17.65 12.92
N SER A 2 4.67 17.16 12.80
CA SER A 2 4.25 15.96 13.51
C SER A 2 4.94 14.74 12.90
N PRO A 3 5.35 13.74 13.70
CA PRO A 3 5.94 12.51 13.17
C PRO A 3 4.96 11.81 12.21
N PRO A 4 5.46 11.13 11.17
CA PRO A 4 4.63 10.31 10.30
C PRO A 4 3.86 9.29 11.14
N ALA A 5 2.54 9.26 11.01
CA ALA A 5 1.71 8.31 11.71
C ALA A 5 0.74 7.65 10.75
N ILE A 6 0.64 6.32 10.81
CA ILE A 6 -0.44 5.58 10.17
C ILE A 6 -1.73 5.94 10.91
N GLN A 7 -2.68 6.50 10.18
CA GLN A 7 -3.92 7.04 10.70
C GLN A 7 -5.09 6.23 10.14
N GLY A 8 -5.56 5.28 10.94
CA GLY A 8 -6.63 4.34 10.55
C GLY A 8 -6.11 2.91 10.45
N GLN A 9 -7.03 1.98 10.24
CA GLN A 9 -6.68 0.59 9.98
C GLN A 9 -6.41 0.38 8.48
N PRO A 10 -5.40 -0.42 8.12
CA PRO A 10 -5.18 -0.81 6.74
C PRO A 10 -6.43 -1.53 6.21
N LYS A 11 -6.86 -1.15 5.01
CA LYS A 11 -7.98 -1.80 4.32
C LYS A 11 -7.45 -2.68 3.22
N ILE A 12 -8.04 -3.87 3.09
CA ILE A 12 -7.73 -4.82 2.03
C ILE A 12 -8.99 -4.98 1.19
N ARG A 13 -8.88 -4.73 -0.11
CA ARG A 13 -9.94 -4.99 -1.08
C ARG A 13 -9.45 -6.02 -2.08
N HIS A 14 -10.26 -7.02 -2.36
CA HIS A 14 -10.00 -8.00 -3.41
C HIS A 14 -11.00 -7.76 -4.54
N ASP A 15 -10.49 -7.63 -5.75
CA ASP A 15 -11.27 -7.55 -6.98
C ASP A 15 -11.13 -8.88 -7.74
N GLU A 16 -12.19 -9.69 -7.70
CA GLU A 16 -12.23 -10.99 -8.36
C GLU A 16 -12.30 -10.89 -9.88
N GLN A 17 -12.78 -9.77 -10.44
CA GLN A 17 -12.88 -9.60 -11.90
C GLN A 17 -11.52 -9.42 -12.54
N THR A 18 -10.63 -8.68 -11.87
CA THR A 18 -9.26 -8.42 -12.31
C THR A 18 -8.24 -9.30 -11.60
N ASN A 19 -8.69 -10.20 -10.71
CA ASN A 19 -7.86 -10.99 -9.79
C ASN A 19 -6.78 -10.13 -9.12
N SER A 20 -7.17 -8.93 -8.64
CA SER A 20 -6.26 -7.94 -8.10
C SER A 20 -6.58 -7.60 -6.65
N VAL A 21 -5.56 -7.43 -5.82
CA VAL A 21 -5.69 -7.09 -4.39
C VAL A 21 -5.19 -5.68 -4.16
N PHE A 22 -5.97 -4.85 -3.49
CA PHE A 22 -5.64 -3.47 -3.15
C PHE A 22 -5.44 -3.35 -1.64
N LEU A 23 -4.25 -2.91 -1.24
CA LEU A 23 -3.88 -2.64 0.14
C LEU A 23 -3.86 -1.12 0.33
N GLU A 24 -4.76 -0.60 1.15
CA GLU A 24 -5.00 0.83 1.31
C GLU A 24 -4.62 1.27 2.74
N VAL A 25 -3.69 2.21 2.87
CA VAL A 25 -3.18 2.71 4.16
C VAL A 25 -3.27 4.22 4.21
N SER A 26 -4.01 4.75 5.17
CA SER A 26 -4.08 6.18 5.43
C SER A 26 -2.93 6.60 6.35
N VAL A 27 -2.18 7.62 5.96
CA VAL A 27 -1.04 8.17 6.70
C VAL A 27 -1.17 9.68 6.84
N LEU A 28 -0.67 10.25 7.93
CA LEU A 28 -0.62 11.69 8.17
C LEU A 28 0.83 12.11 8.38
N GLY A 29 1.27 13.18 7.70
CA GLY A 29 2.63 13.70 7.81
C GLY A 29 3.71 12.82 7.16
N ALA A 30 3.34 11.66 6.60
CA ALA A 30 4.22 10.82 5.81
C ALA A 30 4.32 11.32 4.37
N GLU A 31 5.52 11.22 3.80
CA GLU A 31 5.76 11.50 2.39
C GLU A 31 5.63 10.21 1.60
N ALA A 32 4.59 10.11 0.76
CA ALA A 32 4.27 8.86 0.08
C ALA A 32 5.37 8.37 -0.87
N THR A 33 6.20 9.28 -1.41
CA THR A 33 7.38 8.92 -2.23
C THR A 33 8.51 8.30 -1.40
N LYS A 34 8.47 8.42 -0.08
CA LYS A 34 9.41 7.76 0.86
C LYS A 34 8.83 6.48 1.46
N THR A 35 7.55 6.20 1.24
CA THR A 35 6.91 5.00 1.77
C THR A 35 7.32 3.79 0.97
N LYS A 36 7.85 2.79 1.66
CA LYS A 36 8.25 1.51 1.10
C LYS A 36 7.28 0.43 1.51
N TRP A 37 7.01 -0.48 0.58
CA TRP A 37 6.20 -1.65 0.86
C TRP A 37 7.09 -2.87 1.01
N TYR A 38 6.72 -3.73 1.93
CA TYR A 38 7.40 -4.99 2.21
C TYR A 38 6.38 -6.11 2.22
N LEU A 39 6.73 -7.24 1.62
CA LEU A 39 6.06 -8.52 1.83
C LEU A 39 6.95 -9.34 2.76
N GLU A 40 6.46 -9.61 3.97
CA GLU A 40 7.22 -10.22 5.07
C GLU A 40 8.43 -9.36 5.48
N GLU A 41 9.60 -9.64 4.89
CA GLU A 41 10.85 -8.90 5.04
C GLU A 41 11.45 -8.43 3.70
N LYS A 42 10.78 -8.76 2.57
CA LYS A 42 11.26 -8.44 1.23
C LYS A 42 10.66 -7.12 0.75
N GLU A 43 11.51 -6.17 0.38
CA GLU A 43 11.07 -4.91 -0.22
C GLU A 43 10.37 -5.16 -1.57
N ILE A 44 9.17 -4.62 -1.70
CA ILE A 44 8.38 -4.63 -2.93
C ILE A 44 8.85 -3.42 -3.74
N ALA A 45 9.58 -3.69 -4.82
CA ALA A 45 9.99 -2.63 -5.73
C ALA A 45 8.77 -2.03 -6.44
N SER A 46 8.63 -0.71 -6.30
CA SER A 46 7.59 0.09 -6.96
C SER A 46 7.64 -0.13 -8.47
N GLY A 47 6.53 -0.58 -9.07
CA GLY A 47 6.44 -0.74 -10.52
C GLY A 47 7.00 -2.06 -11.07
N THR A 48 7.30 -3.04 -10.22
CA THR A 48 7.40 -4.43 -10.67
C THR A 48 6.06 -4.86 -11.27
N GLY A 49 6.06 -5.65 -12.36
CA GLY A 49 4.86 -5.88 -13.16
C GLY A 49 3.61 -6.36 -12.40
N ALA A 50 3.79 -7.00 -11.24
CA ALA A 50 2.71 -7.45 -10.36
C ALA A 50 2.27 -6.41 -9.30
N TYR A 51 3.10 -5.40 -8.97
CA TYR A 51 2.82 -4.45 -7.89
C TYR A 51 2.80 -3.01 -8.39
N ARG A 52 1.66 -2.34 -8.21
CA ARG A 52 1.46 -0.94 -8.58
C ARG A 52 1.15 -0.11 -7.34
N MET A 53 2.00 0.88 -7.09
CA MET A 53 1.83 1.80 -5.97
C MET A 53 1.18 3.08 -6.47
N SER A 54 0.17 3.55 -5.75
CA SER A 54 -0.47 4.84 -6.01
C SER A 54 -0.73 5.58 -4.71
N THR A 55 -0.91 6.90 -4.81
CA THR A 55 -1.17 7.75 -3.65
C THR A 55 -2.30 8.69 -4.00
N GLN A 56 -3.22 8.89 -3.06
CA GLN A 56 -4.29 9.88 -3.15
C GLN A 56 -4.20 10.81 -1.95
N GLU A 57 -4.32 12.12 -2.19
CA GLU A 57 -4.43 13.08 -1.10
C GLU A 57 -5.86 13.10 -0.54
N GLN A 58 -5.99 13.18 0.77
CA GLN A 58 -7.25 13.25 1.49
C GLN A 58 -7.33 14.55 2.31
N GLU A 59 -8.54 14.95 2.68
CA GLU A 59 -8.77 16.12 3.51
C GLU A 59 -8.03 16.04 4.85
N GLY A 60 -7.58 17.20 5.34
CA GLY A 60 -6.84 17.31 6.60
C GLY A 60 -5.37 16.88 6.51
N GLY A 61 -4.77 16.90 5.30
CA GLY A 61 -3.35 16.58 5.10
C GLY A 61 -3.03 15.08 5.19
N LYS A 62 -4.06 14.24 5.16
CA LYS A 62 -3.93 12.78 5.10
C LYS A 62 -3.57 12.37 3.68
N LYS A 63 -2.81 11.29 3.55
CA LYS A 63 -2.51 10.65 2.27
C LYS A 63 -2.94 9.19 2.37
N LEU A 64 -3.62 8.71 1.34
CA LEU A 64 -3.98 7.31 1.18
C LEU A 64 -2.97 6.68 0.23
N ILE A 65 -2.17 5.75 0.75
CA ILE A 65 -1.19 4.99 -0.01
C ILE A 65 -1.82 3.65 -0.36
N ILE A 66 -1.79 3.31 -1.64
CA ILE A 66 -2.45 2.13 -2.19
C ILE A 66 -1.41 1.25 -2.87
N CYS A 67 -1.29 0.00 -2.46
CA CYS A 67 -0.54 -1.03 -3.16
C CYS A 67 -1.51 -1.99 -3.84
N GLU A 68 -1.57 -1.93 -5.16
CA GLU A 68 -2.29 -2.84 -6.03
C GLU A 68 -1.39 -4.03 -6.39
N ILE A 69 -1.89 -5.23 -6.16
CA ILE A 69 -1.27 -6.50 -6.50
C ILE A 69 -2.08 -7.07 -7.66
N LYS A 70 -1.52 -7.04 -8.87
CA LYS A 70 -2.15 -7.56 -10.08
C LYS A 70 -1.91 -9.05 -10.21
N ASN A 71 -2.91 -9.78 -10.71
CA ASN A 71 -2.86 -11.22 -10.90
C ASN A 71 -2.40 -11.94 -9.62
N TYR A 72 -3.14 -11.70 -8.53
CA TYR A 72 -2.83 -12.27 -7.23
C TYR A 72 -2.66 -13.79 -7.34
N ASP A 73 -1.54 -14.28 -6.81
CA ASP A 73 -1.17 -15.68 -6.78
C ASP A 73 -0.88 -16.10 -5.33
N LYS A 74 -1.01 -17.40 -5.03
CA LYS A 74 -0.72 -17.93 -3.69
C LYS A 74 0.72 -17.65 -3.24
N SER A 75 1.67 -17.52 -4.16
CA SER A 75 3.05 -17.13 -3.86
C SER A 75 3.19 -15.70 -3.34
N MET A 76 2.17 -14.85 -3.54
CA MET A 76 2.10 -13.47 -3.05
C MET A 76 1.32 -13.39 -1.72
N GLN A 77 0.90 -14.52 -1.15
CA GLN A 77 0.25 -14.52 0.15
C GLN A 77 1.27 -14.20 1.26
N GLY A 78 0.90 -13.30 2.15
CA GLY A 78 1.70 -12.99 3.34
C GLY A 78 1.31 -11.68 4.00
N THR A 79 2.20 -11.22 4.88
CA THR A 79 2.05 -10.01 5.67
C THR A 79 2.66 -8.83 4.91
N TYR A 80 1.82 -7.89 4.51
CA TYR A 80 2.26 -6.67 3.87
C TYR A 80 2.46 -5.56 4.90
N LYS A 81 3.57 -4.83 4.78
CA LYS A 81 3.93 -3.71 5.66
C LYS A 81 4.27 -2.49 4.82
N ALA A 82 3.76 -1.33 5.22
CA ALA A 82 4.15 -0.04 4.69
C ALA A 82 4.97 0.69 5.76
N VAL A 83 6.17 1.15 5.39
CA VAL A 83 7.14 1.82 6.28
C VAL A 83 7.56 3.14 5.69
#